data_AF-A0A965PNX6-F1
#
_entry.id   AF-A0A965PNX6-F1
#
_cell.length_a   1.000
_cell.length_b   1.000
_cell.length_c   1.000
_cell.angle_alpha   90.00
_cell.angle_beta   90.00
_cell.angle_gamma   90.00
#
_symmetry.space_group_name_H-M   'P 1'
#
loop_
_entity.id
_entity.type
_entity.pdbx_description
1 polymer ?
#
loop_
_entity_poly.entity_id
_entity_poly.type
_entity_poly.pdbx_seq_one_letter_code
_entity_poly.pdbx_strand_id
1 'polypeptide(L)' 'MTDDLHAAQWRPISTAPRDGTEFVARLRGGRPFIAWRRDGFGWARDYNFRGEHVVDAEFDEWLPLPAPPEPTP' A
#
# COMPACT_ATOMS: atom_id res chain seq x y z
N MET A 1 -9.85 12.61 -17.53
CA MET A 1 -8.42 12.24 -17.57
C MET A 1 -8.12 11.59 -16.23
N THR A 2 -8.49 10.32 -16.07
CA THR A 2 -8.49 9.60 -14.79
C THR A 2 -8.30 8.12 -15.09
N ASP A 3 -7.10 7.71 -15.48
CA ASP A 3 -6.82 6.29 -15.73
C ASP A 3 -5.34 5.88 -15.57
N ASP A 4 -4.49 6.69 -14.94
CA ASP A 4 -3.07 6.33 -14.75
C ASP A 4 -2.79 5.42 -13.54
N LEU A 5 -3.84 5.00 -12.82
CA LEU A 5 -3.74 3.92 -11.82
C LEU A 5 -3.97 2.53 -12.44
N HIS A 6 -4.43 2.45 -13.69
CA HIS A 6 -4.73 1.17 -14.36
C HIS A 6 -3.50 0.52 -15.02
N ALA A 7 -2.37 1.22 -15.16
CA ALA A 7 -1.15 0.68 -15.79
C ALA A 7 0.04 0.47 -14.83
N ALA A 8 -0.12 0.75 -13.54
CA ALA A 8 0.89 0.33 -12.57
C ALA A 8 0.74 -1.19 -12.35
N GLN A 9 1.70 -1.97 -12.86
CA GLN A 9 1.67 -3.43 -12.74
C GLN A 9 1.83 -3.81 -11.27
N TRP A 10 0.72 -4.16 -10.65
CA TRP A 10 0.65 -4.72 -9.31
C TRP A 10 1.69 -5.83 -9.15
N ARG A 11 2.41 -5.79 -8.02
CA ARG A 11 3.51 -6.71 -7.71
C ARG A 11 3.06 -7.68 -6.61
N PRO A 12 3.53 -8.93 -6.58
CA PRO A 12 3.21 -9.86 -5.49
C PRO A 12 3.63 -9.29 -4.13
N ILE A 13 2.77 -9.39 -3.10
CA ILE A 13 3.04 -8.85 -1.76
C ILE A 13 4.36 -9.37 -1.16
N SER A 14 4.80 -10.57 -1.55
CA SER A 14 6.02 -11.20 -1.06
C SER A 14 7.27 -10.38 -1.35
N THR A 15 7.20 -9.51 -2.38
CA THR A 15 8.26 -8.62 -2.86
C THR A 15 8.17 -7.19 -2.31
N ALA A 16 7.17 -6.89 -1.46
CA ALA A 16 7.01 -5.55 -0.92
C ALA A 16 8.11 -5.22 0.12
N PRO A 17 8.42 -3.92 0.31
CA PRO A 17 9.38 -3.47 1.32
C PRO A 17 8.99 -3.98 2.72
N ARG A 18 10.01 -4.32 3.51
CA ARG A 18 9.87 -4.76 4.92
C ARG A 18 10.66 -3.88 5.89
N ASP A 19 11.06 -2.71 5.42
CA ASP A 19 11.85 -1.71 6.14
C ASP A 19 10.98 -0.64 6.84
N GLY A 20 9.66 -0.79 6.79
CA GLY A 20 8.69 0.19 7.29
C GLY A 20 8.23 1.21 6.24
N THR A 21 8.69 1.11 4.99
CA THR A 21 8.22 1.99 3.91
C THR A 21 6.72 1.77 3.64
N GLU A 22 5.98 2.87 3.51
CA GLU A 22 4.56 2.83 3.13
C GLU A 22 4.38 2.58 1.63
N PHE A 23 3.33 1.83 1.31
CA PHE A 23 2.97 1.47 -0.06
C PHE A 23 1.46 1.22 -0.17
N VAL A 24 0.96 1.10 -1.39
CA VAL A 24 -0.44 0.74 -1.64
C VAL A 24 -0.57 -0.78 -1.70
N ALA A 25 -1.37 -1.38 -0.82
CA ALA A 25 -1.66 -2.81 -0.80
C ALA A 25 -3.10 -3.08 -1.25
N ARG A 26 -3.36 -4.26 -1.83
CA ARG A 26 -4.74 -4.73 -2.04
C ARG A 26 -4.88 -6.22 -1.84
N LEU A 27 -6.09 -6.62 -1.44
CA LEU A 27 -6.59 -7.97 -1.67
C LEU A 27 -7.00 -8.12 -3.12
N ARG A 28 -6.88 -9.31 -3.70
CA ARG A 28 -7.28 -9.60 -5.07
C ARG A 28 -8.76 -9.28 -5.28
N GLY A 29 -9.05 -8.32 -6.17
CA GLY A 29 -10.42 -7.83 -6.42
C GLY A 29 -11.00 -6.94 -5.32
N GLY A 30 -10.22 -6.64 -4.27
CA GLY A 30 -10.58 -5.74 -3.19
C GLY A 30 -10.19 -4.29 -3.47
N ARG A 31 -10.53 -3.42 -2.52
CA ARG A 31 -10.12 -2.00 -2.55
C ARG A 31 -8.63 -1.88 -2.15
N PRO A 32 -7.89 -0.91 -2.71
CA PRO A 32 -6.53 -0.60 -2.27
C PRO A 32 -6.52 0.10 -0.90
N PHE A 33 -5.43 -0.06 -0.16
CA PHE A 33 -5.17 0.47 1.18
C PHE A 33 -3.74 1.00 1.29
N ILE A 34 -3.49 1.93 2.21
CA ILE A 34 -2.12 2.29 2.59
C ILE A 34 -1.65 1.27 3.62
N ALA A 35 -0.49 0.68 3.39
CA ALA A 35 0.08 -0.32 4.29
C ALA A 35 1.60 -0.18 4.41
N TRP A 36 2.15 -0.74 5.49
CA TRP A 36 3.59 -0.86 5.69
C TRP A 36 3.90 -2.15 6.46
N ARG A 37 5.16 -2.61 6.37
CA ARG A 37 5.68 -3.75 7.14
C ARG A 37 7.09 -3.50 7.62
N ARG A 38 7.35 -3.88 8.86
CA ARG A 38 8.68 -3.92 9.47
C ARG A 38 8.94 -5.35 9.97
N ASP A 39 10.13 -5.89 9.72
CA ASP A 39 10.52 -7.28 10.02
C ASP A 39 9.83 -7.88 11.26
N GLY A 40 9.07 -8.97 11.04
CA GLY A 40 8.38 -9.72 12.10
C GLY A 40 7.00 -9.19 12.51
N PHE A 41 6.63 -7.97 12.15
CA PHE A 41 5.28 -7.44 12.38
C PHE A 41 4.37 -7.73 11.17
N GLY A 42 3.07 -7.94 11.44
CA GLY A 42 2.03 -8.07 10.41
C GLY A 42 1.87 -6.78 9.58
N TRP A 43 1.07 -6.82 8.52
CA TRP A 43 0.87 -5.64 7.67
C TRP A 43 -0.03 -4.61 8.36
N ALA A 44 0.50 -3.43 8.72
CA ALA A 44 -0.35 -2.37 9.26
C ALA A 44 -1.12 -1.71 8.12
N ARG A 45 -2.39 -1.38 8.36
CA ARG A 45 -3.22 -0.60 7.43
C ARG A 45 -3.49 0.77 8.06
N ASP A 46 -3.25 1.83 7.31
CA ASP A 46 -3.75 3.14 7.70
C ASP A 46 -5.13 3.40 7.10
N TYR A 47 -5.95 4.17 7.82
CA TYR A 47 -7.33 4.59 7.57
C TYR A 47 -8.45 3.64 7.97
N ASN A 48 -8.89 3.83 9.22
CA ASN A 48 -10.22 4.35 9.50
C ASN A 48 -10.14 5.34 10.68
N PHE A 49 -11.09 6.28 10.76
CA PHE A 49 -11.26 7.40 11.72
C PHE A 49 -11.25 7.06 13.24
N ARG A 50 -10.65 5.94 13.66
CA ARG A 50 -10.62 5.43 15.05
C ARG A 50 -9.23 4.96 15.53
N GLY A 51 -8.18 5.10 14.73
CA GLY A 51 -6.80 4.78 15.11
C GLY A 51 -6.11 3.80 14.14
N GLU A 52 -4.80 3.69 14.27
CA GLU A 52 -3.98 2.69 13.58
C GLU A 52 -4.40 1.29 14.04
N HIS A 53 -4.85 0.43 13.11
CA HIS A 53 -5.11 -0.97 13.39
C HIS A 53 -4.06 -1.82 12.69
N VAL A 54 -3.27 -2.56 13.47
CA VAL A 54 -2.48 -3.68 12.93
C VAL A 54 -3.49 -4.77 12.57
N VAL A 55 -3.60 -5.04 11.27
CA VAL A 55 -4.38 -6.17 10.77
C VAL A 55 -3.39 -7.24 10.35
N ASP A 56 -3.52 -8.44 10.87
CA ASP A 56 -2.86 -9.59 10.26
C ASP A 56 -3.65 -10.00 9.02
N ALA A 57 -3.60 -9.15 8.00
CA ALA A 57 -4.27 -9.36 6.72
C ALA A 57 -3.22 -9.76 5.68
N GLU A 58 -3.45 -10.89 5.01
CA GLU A 58 -2.66 -11.30 3.87
C GLU A 58 -3.10 -10.50 2.64
N PHE A 59 -2.44 -9.37 2.36
CA PHE A 59 -2.60 -8.69 1.07
C PHE A 59 -2.03 -9.57 -0.06
N ASP A 60 -2.56 -9.46 -1.28
CA ASP A 60 -2.07 -10.23 -2.42
C ASP A 60 -1.02 -9.45 -3.22
N GLU A 61 -1.24 -8.15 -3.36
CA GLU A 61 -0.51 -7.32 -4.30
C GLU A 61 -0.20 -5.93 -3.73
N TRP A 62 0.86 -5.31 -4.24
CA TRP A 62 1.28 -3.97 -3.86
C TRP A 62 1.74 -3.09 -5.03
N LEU A 63 1.72 -1.77 -4.79
CA LEU A 63 2.30 -0.72 -5.63
C LEU A 63 3.09 0.28 -4.77
N PRO A 64 4.19 0.87 -5.28
CA PRO A 64 4.84 1.98 -4.60
C PRO A 64 3.88 3.16 -4.49
N LEU A 65 4.02 3.99 -3.45
CA LEU A 65 3.33 5.27 -3.39
C LEU A 65 3.76 6.14 -4.58
N PRO A 66 2.82 6.88 -5.21
CA PRO A 66 3.19 7.86 -6.21
C PRO A 66 4.06 8.95 -5.58
N ALA A 67 5.00 9.49 -6.36
CA ALA A 67 5.74 10.66 -5.92
C ALA A 67 4.79 11.83 -5.66
N PRO A 68 5.05 12.67 -4.65
CA PRO A 68 4.33 13.94 -4.50
C PRO A 68 4.40 14.74 -5.80
N PRO A 69 3.35 15.50 -6.16
CA PRO A 69 3.45 16.42 -7.29
C PRO A 69 4.60 17.39 -7.08
N GLU A 70 5.33 17.71 -8.14
CA GLU A 70 6.35 18.77 -8.08
C GLU A 70 5.67 20.08 -7.66
N PRO A 71 6.27 20.86 -6.74
CA PRO A 71 5.72 22.15 -6.37
C PRO A 71 5.69 23.04 -7.62
N THR A 72 4.51 23.52 -7.98
CA THR A 72 4.36 24.54 -9.02
C THR A 72 5.09 25.81 -8.56
N PRO A 73 5.98 26.40 -9.38
CA PRO A 73 6.69 27.63 -9.03
C PRO A 73 5.75 28.83 -8.85
#